data_AF-A0AAD5SA16-F1
#
_entry.id   AF-A0AAD5SA16-F1
#
_cell.length_a   1.000
_cell.length_b   1.000
_cell.length_c   1.000
_cell.angle_alpha   90.00
_cell.angle_beta   90.00
_cell.angle_gamma   90.00
#
_symmetry.space_group_name_H-M   'P 1'
#
loop_
_entity.id
_entity.type
_entity.pdbx_description
1 polymer ?
#
loop_
_entity_poly.entity_id
_entity_poly.type
_entity_poly.pdbx_seq_one_letter_code
_entity_poly.pdbx_strand_id
1 'polypeptide(L)'
;MLTRIVQLSLQRSSIHQTFPSPFITTFSTLRTQFQNLRARTFHPTPPYLHQKWSEHECRRLLEGRQRGLDWDQLSAELPDRSIKAIKVKYLSIRNASETRGKWSPTDAQMLKKLTEKGVPIRDIADRLERPYANVWQKASTLTATRSGSFTSADKRFILKEVQRAKDAGESPRYVWLAQRLGYDRNRIYRHIVELGSRRGPWTKEEDEQLRAAMEKHGDHSGWARIAKEVPGRTQWQCMKRWRYCINPEYQVPLVWGEEMDLKVLDLLQEGLTIREIAKRMGNLRPLFIVARKNALEARGLLEGRDKNEE
;
A
#
# COMPACT_ATOMS: atom_id res chain seq x y z
N MET A 1 -19.79 8.38 57.54
CA MET A 1 -20.56 9.28 58.44
C MET A 1 -20.11 10.69 58.10
N LEU A 2 -20.92 11.48 57.39
CA LEU A 2 -21.82 12.49 57.99
C LEU A 2 -21.03 13.48 58.87
N THR A 3 -21.09 14.81 58.79
CA THR A 3 -21.69 15.82 57.90
C THR A 3 -21.19 17.17 58.46
N ARG A 4 -21.05 18.23 57.64
CA ARG A 4 -21.47 19.64 57.94
C ARG A 4 -20.76 20.39 59.12
N ILE A 5 -20.36 21.67 59.04
CA ILE A 5 -21.13 22.94 59.14
C ILE A 5 -20.05 24.03 59.42
N VAL A 6 -19.87 25.08 58.61
CA VAL A 6 -20.57 26.40 58.57
C VAL A 6 -20.03 27.45 59.57
N GLN A 7 -19.51 28.54 58.97
CA GLN A 7 -19.52 30.00 59.31
C GLN A 7 -19.23 30.51 60.74
N LEU A 8 -18.35 31.53 60.81
CA LEU A 8 -18.51 32.85 61.49
C LEU A 8 -17.53 33.82 60.78
N SER A 9 -17.91 34.82 59.98
CA SER A 9 -18.62 36.09 60.21
C SER A 9 -17.84 37.17 60.99
N LEU A 10 -17.44 38.23 60.26
CA LEU A 10 -17.49 39.68 60.62
C LEU A 10 -16.53 40.14 61.75
N GLN A 11 -15.78 41.26 61.68
CA GLN A 11 -16.02 42.56 61.03
C GLN A 11 -14.75 43.46 61.12
N ARG A 12 -14.55 44.32 60.11
CA ARG A 12 -13.91 45.67 60.08
C ARG A 12 -12.43 45.79 60.50
N SER A 13 -11.53 46.39 59.71
CA SER A 13 -11.63 47.79 59.27
C SER A 13 -10.75 48.08 58.05
N SER A 14 -11.23 49.05 57.26
CA SER A 14 -10.74 49.54 55.98
C SER A 14 -9.29 50.06 55.97
N ILE A 15 -8.52 49.66 54.96
CA ILE A 15 -7.58 50.57 54.29
C ILE A 15 -7.84 50.45 52.78
N HIS A 16 -8.21 51.58 52.20
CA HIS A 16 -8.36 51.78 50.76
C HIS A 16 -7.02 51.54 50.06
N GLN A 17 -6.94 50.48 49.25
CA GLN A 17 -6.14 50.48 48.03
C GLN A 17 -6.98 49.90 46.91
N THR A 18 -7.36 50.79 46.00
CA THR A 18 -8.02 50.50 44.74
C THR A 18 -7.06 49.71 43.85
N PHE A 19 -7.29 48.40 43.72
CA PHE A 19 -6.74 47.61 42.61
C PHE A 19 -7.85 47.38 41.58
N PRO A 20 -7.68 47.78 40.31
CA PRO A 20 -8.66 47.48 39.27
C PRO A 20 -8.71 45.97 39.03
N SER A 21 -9.90 45.40 39.16
CA SER A 21 -10.23 44.02 38.79
C SER A 21 -9.81 43.70 37.35
N PRO A 22 -9.00 42.65 37.08
CA PRO A 22 -8.86 42.15 35.73
C PRO A 22 -10.10 41.33 35.36
N PHE A 23 -11.02 42.01 34.67
CA PHE A 23 -11.94 41.52 33.65
C PHE A 23 -12.31 40.02 33.68
N ILE A 24 -13.56 39.76 34.08
CA ILE A 24 -14.33 38.59 33.65
C ILE A 24 -14.28 38.53 32.12
N THR A 25 -13.46 37.62 31.60
CA THR A 25 -13.31 37.41 30.16
C THR A 25 -14.37 36.41 29.73
N THR A 26 -15.42 36.87 29.07
CA THR A 26 -16.47 35.99 28.54
C THR A 26 -15.90 35.06 27.46
N PHE A 27 -16.49 33.86 27.31
CA PHE A 27 -16.06 32.83 26.35
C PHE A 27 -15.91 33.33 24.89
N SER A 28 -16.66 34.38 24.52
CA SER A 28 -16.53 35.06 23.23
C SER A 28 -15.20 35.78 23.07
N THR A 29 -14.72 36.47 24.12
CA THR A 29 -13.46 37.21 24.14
C THR A 29 -12.25 36.28 24.06
N LEU A 30 -12.31 35.12 24.72
CA LEU A 30 -11.29 34.06 24.58
C LEU A 30 -11.29 33.47 23.16
N ARG A 31 -12.45 33.29 22.53
CA ARG A 31 -12.56 32.80 21.15
C ARG A 31 -11.98 33.79 20.14
N THR A 32 -12.23 35.09 20.33
CA THR A 32 -11.66 36.16 19.48
C THR A 32 -10.17 36.35 19.74
N GLN A 33 -9.68 36.23 20.98
CA GLN A 33 -8.24 36.22 21.27
C GLN A 33 -7.54 34.97 20.71
N PHE A 34 -8.17 33.79 20.74
CA PHE A 34 -7.62 32.58 20.12
C PHE A 34 -7.62 32.66 18.59
N GLN A 35 -8.65 33.27 17.98
CA GLN A 35 -8.68 33.55 16.55
C GLN A 35 -7.62 34.59 16.15
N ASN A 36 -7.41 35.62 16.96
CA ASN A 36 -6.37 36.64 16.75
C ASN A 36 -4.95 36.11 17.01
N LEU A 37 -4.76 35.17 17.95
CA LEU A 37 -3.49 34.47 18.15
C LEU A 37 -3.20 33.49 17.00
N ARG A 38 -4.20 32.76 16.51
CA ARG A 38 -4.08 31.95 15.27
C ARG A 38 -3.76 32.79 14.04
N ALA A 39 -4.30 34.02 13.97
CA ALA A 39 -4.02 34.96 12.89
C ALA A 39 -2.64 35.64 13.01
N ARG A 40 -2.06 35.71 14.22
CA ARG A 40 -0.74 36.35 14.48
C ARG A 40 0.45 35.39 14.53
N THR A 41 0.22 34.08 14.50
CA THR A 41 1.30 33.08 14.33
C THR A 41 1.09 32.16 13.12
N PHE A 42 0.37 32.63 12.10
CA PHE A 42 0.58 32.15 10.74
C PHE A 42 1.64 33.06 10.12
N HIS A 43 2.91 32.74 10.36
CA HIS A 43 3.90 33.12 9.37
C HIS A 43 3.51 32.37 8.09
N PRO A 44 3.14 33.04 7.00
CA PRO A 44 2.99 32.35 5.73
C PRO A 44 4.30 31.58 5.52
N THR A 45 4.20 30.27 5.32
CA THR A 45 5.35 29.46 4.93
C THR A 45 6.02 30.21 3.79
N PRO A 46 7.29 30.59 3.94
CA PRO A 46 7.89 31.45 2.96
C PRO A 46 7.85 30.80 1.57
N PRO A 47 7.72 31.59 0.50
CA PRO A 47 7.39 31.11 -0.85
C PRO A 47 8.41 30.12 -1.45
N TYR A 48 9.57 29.92 -0.80
CA TYR A 48 10.63 29.01 -1.22
C TYR A 48 10.37 27.51 -0.94
N LEU A 49 9.38 27.15 -0.11
CA LEU A 49 9.10 25.74 0.24
C LEU A 49 8.56 24.87 -0.91
N HIS A 50 8.25 25.45 -2.08
CA HIS A 50 7.82 24.74 -3.28
C HIS A 50 8.67 25.04 -4.53
N GLN A 51 9.88 25.59 -4.39
CA GLN A 51 10.77 25.74 -5.55
C GLN A 51 11.21 24.37 -6.06
N LYS A 52 10.98 24.12 -7.36
CA LYS A 52 11.51 22.95 -8.06
C LYS A 52 13.02 22.89 -7.83
N TRP A 53 13.52 21.69 -7.54
CA TRP A 53 14.96 21.46 -7.45
C TRP A 53 15.61 21.72 -8.80
N SER A 54 16.57 22.63 -8.83
CA SER A 54 17.41 22.89 -10.00
C SER A 54 18.37 21.73 -10.25
N GLU A 55 18.85 21.63 -11.48
CA GLU A 55 19.87 20.65 -11.85
C GLU A 55 21.18 20.89 -11.08
N HIS A 56 21.52 22.16 -10.84
CA HIS A 56 22.70 22.53 -10.05
C HIS A 56 22.61 22.02 -8.61
N GLU A 57 21.48 22.25 -7.92
CA GLU A 57 21.27 21.72 -6.57
C GLU A 57 21.33 20.19 -6.54
N CYS A 58 20.75 19.51 -7.54
CA CYS A 58 20.81 18.05 -7.65
C CYS A 58 22.26 17.54 -7.82
N ARG A 59 23.06 18.22 -8.65
CA ARG A 59 24.47 17.89 -8.89
C ARG A 59 25.30 18.08 -7.63
N ARG A 60 25.13 19.21 -6.94
CA ARG A 60 25.81 19.51 -5.66
C ARG A 60 25.50 18.46 -4.59
N LEU A 61 24.26 17.98 -4.49
CA LEU A 61 23.90 16.89 -3.58
C LEU A 61 24.66 15.60 -3.88
N LEU A 62 24.78 15.22 -5.15
CA LEU A 62 25.50 13.99 -5.55
C LEU A 62 27.00 14.12 -5.31
N GLU A 63 27.61 15.22 -5.76
CA GLU A 63 29.04 15.49 -5.61
C GLU A 63 29.44 15.62 -4.14
N GLY A 64 28.64 16.31 -3.33
CA GLY A 64 28.91 16.46 -1.90
C GLY A 64 28.88 15.12 -1.15
N ARG A 65 27.94 14.23 -1.48
CA ARG A 65 27.94 12.86 -0.93
C ARG A 65 29.10 12.02 -1.47
N GLN A 66 29.50 12.17 -2.74
CA GLN A 66 30.69 11.51 -3.30
C GLN A 66 31.98 11.97 -2.60
N ARG A 67 32.04 13.24 -2.19
CA ARG A 67 33.12 13.83 -1.38
C ARG A 67 33.06 13.43 0.11
N GLY A 68 32.03 12.67 0.53
CA GLY A 68 31.88 12.19 1.90
C GLY A 68 31.30 13.22 2.89
N LEU A 69 30.71 14.31 2.42
CA LEU A 69 30.10 15.33 3.29
C LEU A 69 28.88 14.78 4.02
N ASP A 70 28.74 15.09 5.31
CA ASP A 70 27.54 14.78 6.08
C ASP A 70 26.36 15.70 5.73
N TRP A 71 25.20 15.46 6.35
CA TRP A 71 23.98 16.20 6.04
C TRP A 71 24.00 17.64 6.51
N ASP A 72 24.74 17.93 7.58
CA ASP A 72 24.85 19.27 8.16
C ASP A 72 25.78 20.12 7.29
N GLN A 73 26.89 19.54 6.84
CA GLN A 73 27.81 20.14 5.85
C GLN A 73 27.12 20.40 4.51
N LEU A 74 26.30 19.46 4.02
CA LEU A 74 25.50 19.66 2.81
C LEU A 74 24.43 20.73 2.97
N SER A 75 23.86 20.88 4.16
CA SER A 75 22.91 21.95 4.45
C SER A 75 23.56 23.32 4.46
N ALA A 76 24.85 23.42 4.79
CA ALA A 76 25.61 24.66 4.67
C ALA A 76 25.88 25.04 3.20
N GLU A 77 26.02 24.06 2.31
CA GLU A 77 26.15 24.31 0.86
C GLU A 77 24.81 24.64 0.16
N LEU A 78 23.67 24.36 0.81
CA LEU A 78 22.32 24.58 0.30
C LEU A 78 21.44 25.28 1.36
N PRO A 79 21.74 26.54 1.72
CA PRO A 79 21.12 27.22 2.86
C PRO A 79 19.60 27.41 2.71
N ASP A 80 19.10 27.47 1.48
CA ASP A 80 17.67 27.62 1.18
C ASP A 80 16.87 26.32 1.31
N ARG A 81 17.54 25.19 1.63
CA ARG A 81 16.92 23.87 1.75
C ARG A 81 17.09 23.32 3.16
N SER A 82 16.00 22.88 3.77
CA SER A 82 16.09 22.16 5.04
C SER A 82 16.85 20.83 4.88
N ILE A 83 17.55 20.39 5.94
CA ILE A 83 18.20 19.07 6.03
C ILE A 83 17.24 17.95 5.63
N LYS A 84 15.97 18.03 6.05
CA LYS A 84 14.94 17.05 5.68
C LYS A 84 14.66 17.05 4.17
N ALA A 85 14.54 18.22 3.54
CA ALA A 85 14.35 18.34 2.10
C ALA A 85 15.55 17.83 1.30
N ILE A 86 16.77 18.15 1.76
CA ILE A 86 18.04 17.66 1.22
C ILE A 86 18.09 16.13 1.23
N LYS A 87 17.83 15.50 2.38
CA LYS A 87 17.78 14.04 2.53
C LYS A 87 16.76 13.42 1.58
N VAL A 88 15.52 13.94 1.57
CA VAL A 88 14.46 13.41 0.70
C VAL A 88 14.83 13.53 -0.77
N LYS A 89 15.41 14.65 -1.20
CA LYS A 89 15.81 14.84 -2.59
C LYS A 89 16.98 13.95 -3.00
N TYR A 90 18.04 13.90 -2.20
CA TYR A 90 19.19 13.05 -2.47
C TYR A 90 18.76 11.59 -2.63
N LEU A 91 17.95 11.09 -1.69
CA LEU A 91 17.37 9.75 -1.78
C LEU A 91 16.51 9.58 -3.03
N SER A 92 15.73 10.59 -3.43
CA SER A 92 14.94 10.54 -4.66
C SER A 92 15.82 10.47 -5.91
N ILE A 93 16.93 11.20 -5.99
CA ILE A 93 17.85 11.18 -7.14
C ILE A 93 18.56 9.83 -7.21
N ARG A 94 19.10 9.36 -6.07
CA ARG A 94 19.81 8.09 -6.00
C ARG A 94 18.90 6.88 -6.27
N ASN A 95 17.67 6.91 -5.78
CA ASN A 95 16.67 5.87 -6.08
C ASN A 95 16.02 6.04 -7.47
N ALA A 96 16.32 7.12 -8.21
CA ALA A 96 15.96 7.26 -9.62
C ALA A 96 17.06 6.68 -10.52
N SER A 97 18.34 6.79 -10.13
CA SER A 97 19.47 6.14 -10.81
C SER A 97 19.56 4.63 -10.50
N GLU A 98 19.19 4.21 -9.30
CA GLU A 98 18.97 2.80 -8.96
C GLU A 98 17.51 2.46 -9.16
N THR A 99 17.17 1.72 -10.22
CA THR A 99 15.80 1.29 -10.53
C THR A 99 15.02 0.91 -9.26
N ARG A 100 13.93 1.62 -8.98
CA ARG A 100 12.95 1.38 -7.90
C ARG A 100 12.95 -0.10 -7.43
N GLY A 101 13.64 -0.38 -6.33
CA GLY A 101 13.59 -1.68 -5.64
C GLY A 101 14.68 -2.71 -5.97
N LYS A 102 15.63 -2.44 -6.88
CA LYS A 102 16.78 -3.35 -7.05
C LYS A 102 17.83 -3.09 -5.97
N TRP A 103 18.13 -4.14 -5.20
CA TRP A 103 19.20 -4.13 -4.20
C TRP A 103 20.52 -4.50 -4.87
N SER A 104 21.56 -3.68 -4.67
CA SER A 104 22.91 -4.07 -5.08
C SER A 104 23.34 -5.32 -4.28
N PRO A 105 24.20 -6.20 -4.85
CA PRO A 105 24.74 -7.34 -4.11
C PRO A 105 25.44 -6.91 -2.81
N THR A 106 26.17 -5.78 -2.87
CA THR A 106 26.87 -5.18 -1.73
C THR A 106 25.91 -4.75 -0.61
N ASP A 107 24.83 -4.04 -0.94
CA ASP A 107 23.85 -3.59 0.05
C ASP A 107 23.07 -4.75 0.64
N ALA A 108 22.74 -5.76 -0.17
CA ALA A 108 22.06 -6.96 0.30
C ALA A 108 22.95 -7.76 1.27
N GLN A 109 24.25 -7.88 0.97
CA GLN A 109 25.23 -8.54 1.83
C GLN A 109 25.46 -7.75 3.13
N MET A 110 25.59 -6.42 3.04
CA MET A 110 25.73 -5.55 4.21
C MET A 110 24.48 -5.61 5.09
N LEU A 111 23.28 -5.56 4.50
CA LEU A 111 22.02 -5.71 5.22
C LEU A 111 21.95 -7.06 5.95
N LYS A 112 22.27 -8.16 5.27
CA LYS A 112 22.29 -9.50 5.88
C LYS A 112 23.23 -9.54 7.09
N LYS A 113 24.48 -9.11 6.90
CA LYS A 113 25.51 -9.08 7.95
C LYS A 113 25.11 -8.23 9.15
N LEU A 114 24.55 -7.04 8.92
CA LEU A 114 24.12 -6.15 10.01
C LEU A 114 22.89 -6.70 10.74
N THR A 115 21.97 -7.34 10.02
CA THR A 115 20.78 -7.98 10.59
C THR A 115 21.16 -9.19 11.45
N GLU A 116 22.11 -10.03 11.00
CA GLU A 116 22.67 -11.15 11.77
C GLU A 116 23.39 -10.69 13.04
N LYS A 117 24.03 -9.52 12.99
CA LYS A 117 24.64 -8.85 14.16
C LYS A 117 23.64 -8.19 15.10
N GLY A 118 22.34 -8.25 14.80
CA GLY A 118 21.28 -7.68 15.65
C GLY A 118 21.20 -6.15 15.63
N VAL A 119 21.79 -5.49 14.63
CA VAL A 119 21.73 -4.02 14.51
C VAL A 119 20.27 -3.60 14.24
N PRO A 120 19.74 -2.56 14.92
CA PRO A 120 18.39 -2.07 14.67
C PRO A 120 18.16 -1.67 13.20
N ILE A 121 17.02 -2.04 12.61
CA ILE A 121 16.70 -1.77 11.19
C ILE A 121 16.75 -0.28 10.85
N ARG A 122 16.43 0.61 11.81
CA ARG A 122 16.54 2.06 11.62
C ARG A 122 17.98 2.48 11.36
N ASP A 123 18.91 2.00 12.18
CA ASP A 123 20.33 2.31 12.04
C ASP A 123 20.92 1.69 10.76
N ILE A 124 20.44 0.51 10.37
CA ILE A 124 20.82 -0.08 9.08
C ILE A 124 20.28 0.75 7.91
N ALA A 125 19.05 1.28 8.03
CA ALA A 125 18.46 2.13 7.02
C ALA A 125 19.24 3.45 6.85
N ASP A 126 19.71 4.03 7.94
CA ASP A 126 20.55 5.22 7.91
C ASP A 126 21.92 4.91 7.28
N ARG A 127 22.56 3.78 7.62
CA ARG A 127 23.86 3.36 7.05
C ARG A 127 23.81 3.02 5.57
N LEU A 128 22.74 2.36 5.12
CA LEU A 128 22.51 2.08 3.71
C LEU A 128 21.91 3.30 2.99
N GLU A 129 21.58 4.35 3.75
CA GLU A 129 20.85 5.53 3.30
C GLU A 129 19.61 5.13 2.48
N ARG A 130 18.90 4.09 2.89
CA ARG A 130 17.72 3.59 2.18
C ARG A 130 16.48 3.91 3.01
N PRO A 131 15.31 4.12 2.38
CA PRO A 131 14.07 4.28 3.13
C PRO A 131 13.86 3.09 4.08
N TYR A 132 13.56 3.39 5.35
CA TYR A 132 13.33 2.39 6.39
C TYR A 132 12.42 1.25 5.92
N ALA A 133 11.32 1.58 5.25
CA ALA A 133 10.36 0.60 4.74
C ALA A 133 11.02 -0.42 3.77
N ASN A 134 11.91 0.03 2.89
CA ASN A 134 12.59 -0.82 1.92
C ASN A 134 13.60 -1.74 2.61
N VAL A 135 14.39 -1.19 3.54
CA VAL A 135 15.39 -1.95 4.32
C VAL A 135 14.71 -3.00 5.18
N TRP A 136 13.66 -2.61 5.87
CA TRP A 136 12.83 -3.51 6.66
C TRP A 136 12.23 -4.64 5.81
N GLN A 137 11.68 -4.31 4.64
CA GLN A 137 11.10 -5.29 3.73
C GLN A 137 12.16 -6.26 3.20
N LYS A 138 13.36 -5.78 2.87
CA LYS A 138 14.45 -6.66 2.42
C LYS A 138 14.98 -7.52 3.56
N ALA A 139 15.14 -6.96 4.76
CA ALA A 139 15.63 -7.69 5.93
C ALA A 139 14.70 -8.85 6.30
N SER A 140 13.38 -8.66 6.16
CA SER A 140 12.40 -9.72 6.39
C SER A 140 12.52 -10.87 5.40
N THR A 141 13.04 -10.61 4.19
CA THR A 141 13.30 -11.65 3.18
C THR A 141 14.65 -12.34 3.37
N LEU A 142 15.65 -11.65 3.93
CA LEU A 142 17.01 -12.18 4.12
C LEU A 142 17.15 -13.07 5.37
N THR A 143 16.23 -12.93 6.32
CA THR A 143 16.14 -13.76 7.54
C THR A 143 15.38 -15.07 7.34
N ALA A 144 14.79 -15.28 6.16
CA ALA A 144 14.13 -16.53 5.82
C ALA A 144 15.18 -17.62 5.53
N THR A 145 15.18 -18.67 6.34
CA THR A 145 16.04 -19.85 6.17
C THR A 145 15.41 -20.92 5.28
N ARG A 146 14.09 -20.85 5.04
CA ARG A 146 13.32 -21.78 4.22
C ARG A 146 12.62 -21.03 3.08
N SER A 147 12.72 -21.58 1.89
CA SER A 147 11.92 -21.24 0.71
C SER A 147 11.07 -22.46 0.29
N GLY A 148 10.00 -22.28 -0.49
CA GLY A 148 9.11 -23.39 -0.90
C GLY A 148 7.91 -23.63 0.03
N SER A 149 6.91 -24.38 -0.41
CA SER A 149 5.56 -24.49 0.22
C SER A 149 5.56 -24.77 1.73
N PHE A 150 4.56 -24.22 2.44
CA PHE A 150 4.33 -24.57 3.85
C PHE A 150 4.03 -26.06 3.97
N THR A 151 4.72 -26.75 4.88
CA THR A 151 4.40 -28.14 5.21
C THR A 151 3.05 -28.22 5.92
N SER A 152 2.48 -29.43 6.03
CA SER A 152 1.26 -29.65 6.80
C SER A 152 1.42 -29.26 8.28
N ALA A 153 2.63 -29.43 8.85
CA ALA A 153 2.93 -29.00 10.21
C ALA A 153 2.96 -27.47 10.32
N ASP A 154 3.63 -26.79 9.38
CA ASP A 154 3.68 -25.32 9.32
C ASP A 154 2.26 -24.74 9.23
N LYS A 155 1.42 -25.28 8.33
CA LYS A 155 0.02 -24.85 8.16
C LYS A 155 -0.80 -25.01 9.45
N ARG A 156 -0.69 -26.17 10.12
CA ARG A 156 -1.38 -26.40 11.41
C ARG A 156 -0.90 -25.42 12.48
N PHE A 157 0.39 -25.13 12.53
CA PHE A 157 0.95 -24.20 13.50
C PHE A 157 0.47 -22.77 13.27
N ILE A 158 0.50 -22.31 12.02
CA ILE A 158 -0.03 -20.99 11.62
C ILE A 158 -1.51 -20.90 11.98
N LEU A 159 -2.30 -21.94 11.69
CA LEU A 159 -3.74 -21.96 12.00
C LEU A 159 -4.02 -21.85 13.50
N LYS A 160 -3.22 -22.52 14.36
CA LYS A 160 -3.34 -22.39 15.82
C LYS A 160 -3.10 -20.96 16.31
N GLU A 161 -2.08 -20.27 15.78
CA GLU A 161 -1.83 -18.86 16.13
C GLU A 161 -2.92 -17.93 15.60
N VAL A 162 -3.49 -18.21 14.42
CA VAL A 162 -4.64 -17.46 13.89
C VAL A 162 -5.85 -17.62 14.79
N GLN A 163 -6.14 -18.83 15.25
CA GLN A 163 -7.26 -19.09 16.16
C GLN A 163 -7.04 -18.41 17.52
N ARG A 164 -5.85 -18.56 18.11
CA ARG A 164 -5.46 -17.84 19.34
C ARG A 164 -5.68 -16.32 19.21
N ALA A 165 -5.20 -15.74 18.12
CA ALA A 165 -5.35 -14.30 17.88
C ALA A 165 -6.83 -13.90 17.76
N LYS A 166 -7.65 -14.71 17.09
CA LYS A 166 -9.10 -14.50 17.00
C LYS A 166 -9.77 -14.54 18.37
N ASP A 167 -9.45 -15.54 19.19
CA ASP A 167 -10.02 -15.72 20.53
C ASP A 167 -9.61 -14.60 21.49
N ALA A 168 -8.39 -14.08 21.34
CA ALA A 168 -7.86 -12.96 22.12
C ALA A 168 -8.29 -11.57 21.59
N GLY A 169 -8.96 -11.49 20.43
CA GLY A 169 -9.25 -10.20 19.77
C GLY A 169 -8.00 -9.46 19.26
N GLU A 170 -6.90 -10.19 19.02
CA GLU A 170 -5.61 -9.67 18.58
C GLU A 170 -5.34 -9.95 17.10
N SER A 171 -4.32 -9.28 16.54
CA SER A 171 -3.79 -9.65 15.23
C SER A 171 -2.80 -10.81 15.35
N PRO A 172 -2.81 -11.79 14.43
CA PRO A 172 -1.80 -12.86 14.40
C PRO A 172 -0.37 -12.31 14.39
N ARG A 173 0.53 -12.92 15.17
CA ARG A 173 1.93 -12.44 15.30
C ARG A 173 2.78 -12.87 14.11
N TYR A 174 2.60 -12.21 12.96
CA TYR A 174 3.27 -12.55 11.69
C TYR A 174 4.80 -12.59 11.80
N VAL A 175 5.39 -11.68 12.58
CA VAL A 175 6.86 -11.56 12.75
C VAL A 175 7.42 -12.77 13.45
N TRP A 176 6.78 -13.13 14.56
CA TRP A 176 7.18 -14.25 15.38
C TRP A 176 6.98 -15.57 14.64
N LEU A 177 5.86 -15.74 13.92
CA LEU A 177 5.63 -16.90 13.06
C LEU A 177 6.71 -17.04 11.98
N ALA A 178 7.08 -15.94 11.34
CA ALA A 178 8.12 -15.92 10.31
C ALA A 178 9.48 -16.37 10.86
N GLN A 179 9.91 -15.79 11.98
CA GLN A 179 11.15 -16.16 12.66
C GLN A 179 11.13 -17.61 13.14
N ARG A 180 10.03 -18.04 13.77
CA ARG A 180 9.90 -19.39 14.35
C ARG A 180 9.89 -20.48 13.29
N LEU A 181 9.26 -20.22 12.14
CA LEU A 181 9.13 -21.21 11.06
C LEU A 181 10.23 -21.08 9.99
N GLY A 182 11.06 -20.03 10.05
CA GLY A 182 12.13 -19.76 9.10
C GLY A 182 11.65 -19.26 7.73
N TYR A 183 10.45 -18.68 7.63
CA TYR A 183 9.89 -18.18 6.37
C TYR A 183 9.90 -16.66 6.31
N ASP A 184 9.83 -16.11 5.09
CA ASP A 184 9.59 -14.68 4.89
C ASP A 184 8.27 -14.23 5.53
N ARG A 185 8.31 -13.06 6.18
CA ARG A 185 7.14 -12.47 6.87
C ARG A 185 5.97 -12.22 5.92
N ASN A 186 6.23 -11.65 4.74
CA ASN A 186 5.15 -11.34 3.78
C ASN A 186 4.48 -12.60 3.27
N ARG A 187 5.22 -13.72 3.23
CA ARG A 187 4.67 -15.03 2.90
C ARG A 187 3.72 -15.56 3.98
N ILE A 188 4.10 -15.45 5.26
CA ILE A 188 3.22 -15.79 6.38
C ILE A 188 1.96 -14.93 6.35
N TYR A 189 2.12 -13.61 6.20
CA TYR A 189 1.00 -12.67 6.11
C TYR A 189 0.02 -13.05 4.99
N ARG A 190 0.52 -13.26 3.77
CA ARG A 190 -0.31 -13.67 2.62
C ARG A 190 -1.04 -14.98 2.89
N HIS A 191 -0.37 -15.96 3.48
CA HIS A 191 -1.00 -17.24 3.78
C HIS A 191 -2.13 -17.11 4.80
N ILE A 192 -1.95 -16.31 5.84
CA ILE A 192 -3.01 -16.05 6.83
C ILE A 192 -4.20 -15.35 6.20
N VAL A 193 -3.97 -14.36 5.35
CA VAL A 193 -5.03 -13.70 4.57
C VAL A 193 -5.78 -14.71 3.69
N GLU A 194 -5.07 -15.65 3.06
CA GLU A 194 -5.68 -16.72 2.26
C GLU A 194 -6.46 -17.74 3.10
N LEU A 195 -6.04 -18.02 4.35
CA LEU A 195 -6.77 -18.89 5.27
C LEU A 195 -8.10 -18.29 5.71
N GLY A 196 -8.14 -16.97 5.90
CA GLY A 196 -9.37 -16.22 6.19
C GLY A 196 -10.26 -15.99 4.98
N SER A 197 -9.82 -16.39 3.78
CA SER A 197 -10.57 -16.20 2.54
C SER A 197 -11.37 -17.45 2.16
N ARG A 198 -12.62 -17.23 1.76
CA ARG A 198 -13.50 -18.25 1.19
C ARG A 198 -12.92 -18.79 -0.12
N ARG A 199 -12.75 -20.12 -0.15
CA ARG A 199 -12.44 -20.88 -1.36
C ARG A 199 -13.73 -21.55 -1.83
N GLY A 200 -14.10 -21.36 -3.09
CA GLY A 200 -15.34 -21.90 -3.65
C GLY A 200 -16.02 -20.97 -4.65
N PRO A 201 -17.11 -21.43 -5.27
CA PRO A 201 -17.87 -20.67 -6.26
C PRO A 201 -18.38 -19.37 -5.66
N TRP A 202 -18.54 -18.37 -6.52
CA TRP A 202 -19.16 -17.10 -6.17
C TRP A 202 -20.67 -17.26 -6.10
N THR A 203 -21.26 -16.74 -5.04
CA THR A 203 -22.70 -16.64 -4.85
C THR A 203 -23.25 -15.40 -5.53
N LYS A 204 -24.57 -15.35 -5.77
CA LYS A 204 -25.20 -14.17 -6.39
C LYS A 204 -25.09 -12.95 -5.47
N GLU A 205 -25.13 -13.18 -4.16
CA GLU A 205 -25.01 -12.16 -3.12
C GLU A 205 -23.60 -11.56 -3.11
N GLU A 206 -22.55 -12.39 -3.22
CA GLU A 206 -21.17 -11.91 -3.35
C GLU A 206 -20.95 -11.12 -4.64
N ASP A 207 -21.56 -11.55 -5.75
CA ASP A 207 -21.49 -10.81 -7.01
C ASP A 207 -22.19 -9.45 -6.89
N GLU A 208 -23.33 -9.38 -6.20
CA GLU A 208 -24.05 -8.13 -5.98
C GLU A 208 -23.27 -7.16 -5.09
N GLN A 209 -22.68 -7.66 -4.00
CA GLN A 209 -21.76 -6.87 -3.17
C GLN A 209 -20.58 -6.33 -3.98
N LEU A 210 -20.01 -7.15 -4.87
CA LEU A 210 -18.91 -6.74 -5.73
C LEU A 210 -19.34 -5.68 -6.75
N ARG A 211 -20.55 -5.76 -7.31
CA ARG A 211 -21.11 -4.71 -8.19
C ARG A 211 -21.31 -3.39 -7.45
N ALA A 212 -21.98 -3.42 -6.30
CA ALA A 212 -22.21 -2.23 -5.49
C ALA A 212 -20.89 -1.57 -5.06
N ALA A 213 -19.91 -2.36 -4.63
CA ALA A 213 -18.59 -1.87 -4.27
C ALA A 213 -17.85 -1.25 -5.48
N MET A 214 -18.03 -1.83 -6.66
CA MET A 214 -17.42 -1.30 -7.89
C MET A 214 -18.07 0.00 -8.35
N GLU A 215 -19.40 0.11 -8.27
CA GLU A 215 -20.12 1.34 -8.59
C GLU A 215 -19.70 2.48 -7.64
N LYS A 216 -19.51 2.16 -6.36
CA LYS A 216 -19.12 3.14 -5.34
C LYS A 216 -17.68 3.62 -5.47
N HIS A 217 -16.73 2.72 -5.72
CA HIS A 217 -15.30 3.05 -5.68
C HIS A 217 -14.68 3.21 -7.07
N GLY A 218 -15.24 2.58 -8.10
CA GLY A 218 -14.61 2.43 -9.41
C GLY A 218 -13.43 1.47 -9.41
N ASP A 219 -12.97 1.07 -10.59
CA ASP A 219 -11.88 0.11 -10.79
C ASP A 219 -10.48 0.71 -10.55
N HIS A 220 -10.38 2.05 -10.53
CA HIS A 220 -9.14 2.81 -10.36
C HIS A 220 -8.76 3.08 -8.89
N SER A 221 -9.70 2.95 -7.96
CA SER A 221 -9.54 3.34 -6.54
C SER A 221 -8.85 2.29 -5.65
N GLY A 222 -8.46 1.16 -6.24
CA GLY A 222 -7.68 0.10 -5.60
C GLY A 222 -8.55 -1.00 -4.98
N TRP A 223 -8.35 -2.23 -5.47
CA TRP A 223 -9.08 -3.45 -5.08
C TRP A 223 -9.07 -3.79 -3.58
N ALA A 224 -8.13 -3.22 -2.82
CA ALA A 224 -8.10 -3.36 -1.36
C ALA A 224 -9.32 -2.75 -0.68
N ARG A 225 -9.90 -1.68 -1.24
CA ARG A 225 -11.13 -1.05 -0.70
C ARG A 225 -12.36 -1.88 -1.05
N ILE A 226 -12.47 -2.31 -2.31
CA ILE A 226 -13.54 -3.18 -2.79
C ILE A 226 -13.61 -4.48 -1.98
N ALA A 227 -12.46 -5.11 -1.70
CA ALA A 227 -12.42 -6.36 -0.93
C ALA A 227 -12.96 -6.22 0.51
N LYS A 228 -12.93 -5.02 1.09
CA LYS A 228 -13.52 -4.80 2.43
C LYS A 228 -15.05 -4.84 2.41
N GLU A 229 -15.65 -4.58 1.25
CA GLU A 229 -17.11 -4.60 1.06
C GLU A 229 -17.62 -5.97 0.56
N VAL A 230 -16.71 -6.91 0.29
CA VAL A 230 -17.04 -8.31 -0.07
C VAL A 230 -16.40 -9.26 0.94
N PRO A 231 -17.03 -9.47 2.12
CA PRO A 231 -16.46 -10.26 3.20
C PRO A 231 -16.04 -11.66 2.77
N GLY A 232 -14.86 -12.10 3.20
CA GLY A 232 -14.33 -13.43 2.88
C GLY A 232 -13.68 -13.54 1.48
N ARG A 233 -13.78 -12.53 0.62
CA ARG A 233 -13.05 -12.50 -0.66
C ARG A 233 -11.84 -11.57 -0.59
N THR A 234 -10.73 -12.01 -1.17
CA THR A 234 -9.52 -11.19 -1.29
C THR A 234 -9.65 -10.18 -2.44
N GLN A 235 -8.85 -9.10 -2.40
CA GLN A 235 -8.75 -8.12 -3.47
C GLN A 235 -8.48 -8.74 -4.84
N TRP A 236 -7.68 -9.80 -4.89
CA TRP A 236 -7.33 -10.47 -6.14
C TRP A 236 -8.48 -11.34 -6.66
N GLN A 237 -9.21 -12.02 -5.77
CA GLN A 237 -10.42 -12.74 -6.14
C GLN A 237 -11.49 -11.78 -6.68
N CYS A 238 -11.72 -10.65 -6.02
CA CYS A 238 -12.65 -9.61 -6.46
C CYS A 238 -12.26 -9.08 -7.85
N MET A 239 -10.98 -8.71 -8.03
CA MET A 239 -10.45 -8.25 -9.31
C MET A 239 -10.68 -9.25 -10.43
N LYS A 240 -10.36 -10.53 -10.18
CA LYS A 240 -10.57 -11.58 -11.16
C LYS A 240 -12.05 -11.77 -11.47
N ARG A 241 -12.91 -11.83 -10.45
CA ARG A 241 -14.35 -12.03 -10.64
C ARG A 241 -14.97 -10.89 -11.45
N TRP A 242 -14.61 -9.65 -11.14
CA TRP A 242 -15.06 -8.50 -11.92
C TRP A 242 -14.61 -8.60 -13.37
N ARG A 243 -13.30 -8.62 -13.61
CA ARG A 243 -12.71 -8.59 -14.96
C ARG A 243 -13.18 -9.75 -15.84
N TYR A 244 -13.33 -10.94 -15.27
CA TYR A 244 -13.57 -12.14 -16.06
C TYR A 244 -14.99 -12.69 -16.00
N CYS A 245 -15.83 -12.28 -15.04
CA CYS A 245 -17.18 -12.85 -14.90
C CYS A 245 -18.32 -11.84 -14.88
N ILE A 246 -18.18 -10.70 -14.18
CA ILE A 246 -19.35 -9.84 -13.88
C ILE A 246 -19.25 -8.37 -14.31
N ASN A 247 -18.10 -7.91 -14.85
CA ASN A 247 -17.98 -6.56 -15.41
C ASN A 247 -19.04 -6.35 -16.53
N PRO A 248 -19.95 -5.37 -16.42
CA PRO A 248 -21.02 -5.12 -17.38
C PRO A 248 -20.53 -4.56 -18.72
N GLU A 249 -19.31 -4.02 -18.81
CA GLU A 249 -18.75 -3.54 -20.08
C GLU A 249 -18.65 -4.67 -21.12
N TYR A 250 -18.51 -5.91 -20.67
CA TYR A 250 -18.38 -7.06 -21.56
C TYR A 250 -19.65 -7.89 -21.61
N GLN A 251 -20.07 -8.23 -22.82
CA GLN A 251 -21.18 -9.15 -23.02
C GLN A 251 -20.78 -10.60 -22.68
N VAL A 252 -21.73 -11.33 -22.12
CA VAL A 252 -21.65 -12.78 -21.91
C VAL A 252 -22.66 -13.41 -22.86
N PRO A 253 -22.21 -14.19 -23.86
CA PRO A 253 -23.13 -14.85 -24.77
C PRO A 253 -23.94 -15.90 -24.01
N LEU A 254 -25.28 -15.81 -24.10
CA LEU A 254 -26.22 -16.73 -23.45
C LEU A 254 -26.11 -18.15 -24.02
N VAL A 255 -25.82 -18.27 -25.32
CA VAL A 255 -25.59 -19.51 -26.05
C VAL A 255 -24.47 -19.27 -27.05
N TRP A 256 -23.50 -20.19 -27.12
CA TRP A 256 -22.46 -20.17 -28.15
C TRP A 256 -22.86 -21.10 -29.29
N GLY A 257 -23.21 -20.52 -30.45
CA GLY A 257 -23.64 -21.27 -31.64
C GLY A 257 -22.52 -21.49 -32.65
N GLU A 258 -22.74 -22.38 -33.62
CA GLU A 258 -21.81 -22.66 -34.72
C GLU A 258 -21.51 -21.42 -35.58
N GLU A 259 -22.50 -20.53 -35.78
CA GLU A 259 -22.30 -19.26 -36.48
C GLU A 259 -21.24 -18.37 -35.82
N MET A 260 -21.21 -18.35 -34.48
CA MET A 260 -20.20 -17.61 -33.73
C MET A 260 -18.82 -18.24 -33.89
N ASP A 261 -18.75 -19.56 -34.06
CA ASP A 261 -17.49 -20.26 -34.33
C ASP A 261 -16.93 -19.94 -35.69
N LEU A 262 -17.77 -19.99 -36.73
CA LEU A 262 -17.39 -19.61 -38.08
C LEU A 262 -16.87 -18.17 -38.11
N LYS A 263 -17.56 -17.26 -37.42
CA LYS A 263 -17.13 -15.87 -37.32
C LYS A 263 -15.81 -15.71 -36.56
N VAL A 264 -15.56 -16.49 -35.50
CA VAL A 264 -14.27 -16.46 -34.80
C VAL A 264 -13.15 -17.04 -35.68
N LEU A 265 -13.41 -18.10 -36.45
CA LEU A 265 -12.44 -18.67 -37.38
C LEU A 265 -12.07 -17.69 -38.48
N ASP A 266 -13.06 -17.07 -39.11
CA ASP A 266 -12.87 -16.06 -40.17
C ASP A 266 -12.01 -14.88 -39.67
N LEU A 267 -12.37 -14.30 -38.51
CA LEU A 267 -11.60 -13.21 -37.92
C LEU A 267 -10.18 -13.63 -37.47
N LEU A 268 -9.96 -14.90 -37.11
CA LEU A 268 -8.62 -15.44 -36.81
C LEU A 268 -7.79 -15.60 -38.10
N GLN A 269 -8.40 -15.99 -39.21
CA GLN A 269 -7.76 -16.10 -40.52
C GLN A 269 -7.37 -14.73 -41.10
N GLU A 270 -8.20 -13.71 -40.86
CA GLU A 270 -7.86 -12.29 -41.14
C GLU A 270 -6.64 -11.78 -40.34
N GLY A 271 -6.15 -12.55 -39.36
CA GLY A 271 -4.96 -12.20 -38.58
C GLY A 271 -5.22 -11.23 -37.43
N LEU A 272 -6.47 -11.02 -37.02
CA LEU A 272 -6.79 -10.16 -35.89
C LEU A 272 -6.26 -10.71 -34.57
N THR A 273 -5.98 -9.77 -33.65
CA THR A 273 -5.74 -10.10 -32.26
C THR A 273 -7.03 -10.51 -31.55
N ILE A 274 -6.91 -11.37 -30.53
CA ILE A 274 -8.02 -11.81 -29.66
C ILE A 274 -8.87 -10.63 -29.14
N ARG A 275 -8.26 -9.48 -28.86
CA ARG A 275 -8.97 -8.28 -28.37
C ARG A 275 -9.84 -7.66 -29.45
N GLU A 276 -9.35 -7.57 -30.68
CA GLU A 276 -10.09 -7.02 -31.82
C GLU A 276 -11.27 -7.93 -32.19
N ILE A 277 -11.04 -9.24 -32.19
CA ILE A 277 -12.10 -10.24 -32.40
C ILE A 277 -13.19 -10.07 -31.34
N ALA A 278 -12.80 -10.02 -30.06
CA ALA A 278 -13.74 -9.86 -28.96
C ALA A 278 -14.57 -8.57 -29.09
N LYS A 279 -13.95 -7.47 -29.55
CA LYS A 279 -14.64 -6.20 -29.83
C LYS A 279 -15.63 -6.34 -30.99
N ARG A 280 -15.23 -6.95 -32.11
CA ARG A 280 -16.10 -7.20 -33.28
C ARG A 280 -17.26 -8.16 -33.00
N MET A 281 -17.11 -9.03 -31.99
CA MET A 281 -18.13 -9.99 -31.55
C MET A 281 -19.16 -9.38 -30.58
N GLY A 282 -19.26 -8.05 -30.48
CA GLY A 282 -20.20 -7.39 -29.56
C GLY A 282 -19.58 -7.07 -28.19
N ASN A 283 -18.28 -6.76 -28.18
CA ASN A 283 -17.52 -6.50 -26.95
C ASN A 283 -17.56 -7.68 -25.96
N LEU A 284 -17.36 -8.90 -26.48
CA LEU A 284 -17.21 -10.08 -25.65
C LEU A 284 -15.96 -9.97 -24.77
N ARG A 285 -15.89 -10.79 -23.71
CA ARG A 285 -14.65 -10.94 -22.94
C ARG A 285 -13.59 -11.65 -23.81
N PRO A 286 -12.35 -11.15 -23.89
CA PRO A 286 -11.28 -11.81 -24.64
C PRO A 286 -11.04 -13.28 -24.25
N LEU A 287 -11.30 -13.63 -22.99
CA LEU A 287 -11.15 -15.01 -22.50
C LEU A 287 -12.09 -16.00 -23.23
N PHE A 288 -13.28 -15.57 -23.65
CA PHE A 288 -14.18 -16.44 -24.40
C PHE A 288 -13.62 -16.81 -25.77
N ILE A 289 -13.00 -15.83 -26.45
CA ILE A 289 -12.32 -16.06 -27.72
C ILE A 289 -11.13 -17.00 -27.53
N VAL A 290 -10.33 -16.85 -26.47
CA VAL A 290 -9.22 -17.76 -26.16
C VAL A 290 -9.72 -19.19 -25.91
N ALA A 291 -10.73 -19.35 -25.05
CA ALA A 291 -11.29 -20.65 -24.74
C ALA A 291 -11.83 -21.33 -26.00
N ARG A 292 -12.48 -20.55 -26.88
CA ARG A 292 -13.03 -21.09 -28.11
C ARG A 292 -11.97 -21.43 -29.15
N LYS A 293 -10.98 -20.56 -29.33
CA LYS A 293 -9.80 -20.85 -30.17
C LYS A 293 -9.16 -22.17 -29.77
N ASN A 294 -8.88 -22.38 -28.49
CA ASN A 294 -8.28 -23.63 -28.00
C ASN A 294 -9.19 -24.85 -28.29
N ALA A 295 -10.52 -24.70 -28.17
CA ALA A 295 -11.47 -25.76 -28.49
C ALA A 295 -11.55 -26.08 -29.99
N LEU A 296 -11.37 -25.07 -30.85
CA LEU A 296 -11.36 -25.22 -32.32
C LEU A 296 -10.04 -25.82 -32.80
N GLU A 297 -8.90 -25.42 -32.22
CA GLU A 297 -7.58 -26.05 -32.42
C GLU A 297 -7.62 -27.53 -32.04
N ALA A 298 -8.20 -27.87 -30.89
CA ALA A 298 -8.34 -29.26 -30.45
C ALA A 298 -9.24 -30.12 -31.38
N ARG A 299 -10.10 -29.49 -32.19
CA ARG A 299 -10.94 -30.15 -33.20
C ARG A 299 -10.26 -30.25 -34.56
N GLY A 300 -9.04 -29.73 -34.71
CA GLY A 300 -8.33 -29.69 -35.99
C GLY A 300 -8.88 -28.68 -36.99
N LEU A 301 -9.71 -27.73 -36.55
CA LEU A 301 -10.33 -26.72 -37.42
C LEU A 301 -9.48 -25.44 -37.58
N LEU A 302 -8.35 -25.38 -36.87
CA LEU A 302 -7.33 -24.36 -37.03
C LEU A 302 -6.04 -25.09 -37.37
N GLU A 303 -5.65 -25.07 -38.64
CA GLU A 303 -4.34 -25.57 -39.04
C GLU A 303 -3.26 -24.78 -38.28
N GLY A 304 -2.36 -25.52 -37.65
CA GLY A 304 -1.24 -24.92 -36.94
C GLY A 304 -0.43 -24.08 -37.92
N ARG A 305 -0.37 -22.77 -37.69
CA ARG A 305 0.79 -22.02 -38.15
C ARG A 305 1.98 -22.62 -37.41
N ASP A 306 2.71 -23.48 -38.10
CA ASP A 306 4.00 -24.00 -37.66
C ASP A 306 4.82 -22.82 -37.14
N LYS A 307 5.22 -22.92 -35.88
CA LYS A 307 6.17 -22.00 -35.25
C LYS A 307 7.61 -22.41 -35.59
N ASN A 308 7.86 -22.72 -36.85
CA ASN A 308 9.19 -23.01 -37.39
C ASN A 308 9.31 -22.27 -38.72
N GLU A 309 9.53 -20.96 -38.66
CA GLU A 309 10.32 -20.23 -39.66
C GLU A 309 10.64 -18.84 -39.08
N GLU A 310 11.95 -18.56 -39.04
CA GLU A 310 12.72 -17.40 -38.52
C GLU A 310 12.97 -17.30 -37.01
#